data_AF-A0A927ZGX5-F1
#
_entry.id   AF-A0A927ZGX5-F1
#
_cell.length_a   1.000
_cell.length_b   1.000
_cell.length_c   1.000
_cell.angle_alpha   90.00
_cell.angle_beta   90.00
_cell.angle_gamma   90.00
#
_symmetry.space_group_name_H-M   'P 1'
#
loop_
_entity.id
_entity.type
_entity.pdbx_description
1 polymer ?
#
loop_
_entity_poly.entity_id
_entity_poly.type
_entity_poly.pdbx_seq_one_letter_code
_entity_poly.pdbx_strand_id
1 'polypeptide(L)' 'MRTALDLLKEVINLGFDQQKTLIRIDKILDKKLGIESRKPLLDEKLPDDIYMNILNIFIEETKENKKCN' A
#
# COMPACT_ATOMS: atom_id res chain seq x y z
N MET A 1 -10.59 11.31 0.30
CA MET A 1 -10.26 10.23 -0.66
C MET A 1 -8.80 10.33 -1.03
N ARG A 2 -8.06 9.23 -0.89
CA ARG A 2 -6.63 9.13 -1.18
C ARG A 2 -6.41 8.17 -2.35
N THR A 3 -5.31 8.32 -3.05
CA THR A 3 -4.97 7.48 -4.22
C THR A 3 -4.05 6.33 -3.83
N ALA A 4 -3.97 5.30 -4.68
CA ALA A 4 -2.95 4.25 -4.56
C ALA A 4 -1.52 4.84 -4.66
N LEU A 5 -1.34 5.95 -5.39
CA LEU A 5 -0.08 6.69 -5.41
C LEU A 5 0.26 7.32 -4.05
N ASP A 6 -0.73 7.88 -3.35
CA ASP A 6 -0.51 8.44 -2.00
C ASP A 6 -0.09 7.34 -1.02
N LEU A 7 -0.68 6.15 -1.15
CA LEU A 7 -0.30 4.99 -0.35
C LEU A 7 1.15 4.56 -0.62
N LEU A 8 1.56 4.50 -1.89
CA LEU A 8 2.93 4.19 -2.28
C LEU A 8 3.93 5.19 -1.68
N LYS A 9 3.63 6.49 -1.72
CA LYS A 9 4.50 7.53 -1.13
C LYS A 9 4.66 7.36 0.38
N GLU A 10 3.57 7.11 1.10
CA GLU A 10 3.64 6.89 2.55
C GLU A 10 4.52 5.69 2.89
N VAL A 11 4.34 4.57 2.18
CA VAL A 11 5.13 3.35 2.44
C VAL A 11 6.61 3.55 2.06
N ILE A 12 6.92 4.31 1.00
CA ILE A 12 8.30 4.69 0.69
C ILE A 12 8.91 5.55 1.81
N ASN A 13 8.13 6.49 2.38
CA ASN A 13 8.57 7.31 3.52
C ASN A 13 8.85 6.48 4.78
N LEU A 14 8.23 5.30 4.91
CA LEU A 14 8.56 4.33 5.97
C LEU A 14 9.89 3.59 5.74
N GLY A 15 10.57 3.82 4.61
CA GLY A 15 11.87 3.24 4.27
C GLY A 15 11.80 1.98 3.39
N PHE A 16 10.63 1.66 2.83
CA PHE A 16 10.51 0.54 1.91
C PHE A 16 10.95 0.91 0.50
N ASP A 17 11.46 -0.08 -0.24
CA ASP A 17 11.83 0.07 -1.65
C ASP A 17 10.59 0.35 -2.50
N GLN A 18 10.67 1.36 -3.38
CA GLN A 18 9.57 1.80 -4.22
C GLN A 18 9.04 0.68 -5.14
N GLN A 19 9.93 -0.04 -5.85
CA GLN A 19 9.50 -1.04 -6.83
C GLN A 19 8.84 -2.24 -6.16
N LYS A 20 9.46 -2.76 -5.10
CA LYS A 20 8.89 -3.85 -4.29
C LYS A 20 7.57 -3.45 -3.66
N THR A 21 7.48 -2.23 -3.13
CA THR A 21 6.26 -1.68 -2.54
C THR A 21 5.15 -1.62 -3.57
N LEU A 22 5.42 -1.09 -4.76
CA LEU A 22 4.44 -0.98 -5.82
C LEU A 22 3.86 -2.36 -6.19
N ILE A 23 4.72 -3.33 -6.50
CA ILE A 23 4.30 -4.70 -6.83
C ILE A 23 3.44 -5.30 -5.72
N ARG A 24 3.78 -5.00 -4.46
CA ARG A 24 3.08 -5.55 -3.31
C ARG A 24 1.72 -4.89 -3.08
N ILE A 25 1.63 -3.57 -3.22
CA ILE A 25 0.36 -2.83 -3.19
C ILE A 25 -0.55 -3.36 -4.31
N ASP A 26 -0.03 -3.54 -5.52
CA ASP A 26 -0.79 -4.05 -6.65
C ASP A 26 -1.38 -5.44 -6.34
N LYS A 27 -0.58 -6.37 -5.84
CA LYS A 27 -1.08 -7.71 -5.46
C LYS A 27 -2.16 -7.67 -4.37
N ILE A 28 -2.03 -6.77 -3.40
CA ILE A 28 -3.02 -6.64 -2.32
C ILE A 28 -4.32 -6.05 -2.86
N LEU A 29 -4.24 -5.05 -3.75
CA LEU A 29 -5.38 -4.44 -4.39
C LEU A 29 -6.09 -5.41 -5.34
N ASP A 30 -5.35 -6.19 -6.13
CA ASP A 30 -5.92 -7.25 -6.98
C ASP A 30 -6.71 -8.26 -6.15
N LYS A 31 -6.20 -8.63 -4.98
CA LYS A 31 -6.89 -9.56 -4.06
C LYS A 31 -8.12 -8.94 -3.38
N LYS A 32 -8.09 -7.64 -3.09
CA LYS A 32 -9.17 -6.95 -2.36
C LYS A 32 -10.30 -6.45 -3.28
N LEU A 33 -9.95 -5.91 -4.44
CA LEU A 33 -10.87 -5.25 -5.38
C LEU A 33 -11.23 -6.10 -6.59
N GLY A 34 -10.41 -7.12 -6.90
CA GLY A 34 -10.50 -7.85 -8.16
C GLY A 34 -9.84 -7.10 -9.31
N ILE A 35 -9.32 -7.84 -10.29
CA ILE A 35 -8.49 -7.31 -11.39
C ILE A 35 -9.33 -6.37 -12.30
N GLU A 36 -10.62 -6.65 -12.46
CA GLU A 36 -11.50 -5.91 -13.40
C GLU A 36 -11.80 -4.46 -12.97
N SER A 37 -11.61 -4.13 -11.69
CA SER A 37 -11.89 -2.80 -11.14
C SER A 37 -10.64 -1.91 -10.99
N ARG A 38 -9.47 -2.39 -11.43
CA ARG A 38 -8.20 -1.67 -11.29
C ARG A 38 -8.14 -0.46 -12.21
N LYS A 39 -7.56 0.63 -11.70
CA LYS A 39 -7.28 1.86 -12.45
C LYS A 39 -5.79 2.21 -12.38
N PRO A 40 -5.27 3.09 -13.24
CA PRO A 40 -3.94 3.66 -13.04
C PRO A 40 -3.78 4.25 -11.64
N LEU A 41 -2.61 4.09 -11.02
CA LEU A 41 -2.34 4.48 -9.61
C LEU A 41 -2.76 5.92 -9.25
N LEU A 42 -2.60 6.84 -10.21
CA LEU A 42 -2.95 8.25 -10.09
C LEU A 42 -4.47 8.48 -9.98
N ASP A 43 -5.25 7.62 -10.63
CA ASP A 43 -6.71 7.72 -10.74
C ASP A 43 -7.45 6.71 -9.85
N GLU A 44 -6.74 5.71 -9.31
CA GLU A 44 -7.23 4.69 -8.41
C GLU A 44 -7.44 5.27 -7.01
N LYS A 45 -8.62 5.88 -6.81
CA LYS A 45 -9.07 6.35 -5.50
C LYS A 45 -9.43 5.16 -4.62
N LEU A 46 -8.78 5.09 -3.46
CA LEU A 46 -9.02 4.07 -2.45
C LEU A 46 -10.01 4.60 -1.39
N PRO A 47 -11.03 3.81 -1.03
CA PRO A 47 -11.75 3.99 0.22
C PRO A 47 -10.78 4.05 1.42
N ASP A 48 -11.10 4.87 2.42
CA ASP A 48 -10.19 5.10 3.55
C ASP A 48 -9.90 3.81 4.35
N ASP A 49 -10.86 2.88 4.44
CA ASP A 49 -10.68 1.58 5.08
C ASP A 49 -9.68 0.70 4.32
N ILE A 50 -9.74 0.66 2.99
CA ILE A 50 -8.79 -0.08 2.16
C ILE A 50 -7.40 0.56 2.28
N TYR A 51 -7.34 1.88 2.16
CA TYR A 51 -6.09 2.63 2.29
C TYR A 51 -5.40 2.34 3.63
N MET A 52 -6.13 2.51 4.74
CA MET A 52 -5.58 2.34 6.08
C MET A 52 -5.24 0.88 6.38
N ASN A 53 -6.05 -0.08 5.89
CA ASN A 53 -5.76 -1.50 6.05
C ASN A 53 -4.42 -1.87 5.38
N ILE A 54 -4.18 -1.40 4.15
CA ILE A 54 -2.92 -1.69 3.45
C ILE A 54 -1.76 -0.97 4.14
N LEU A 55 -1.90 0.31 4.49
CA LEU A 55 -0.85 1.07 5.17
C LEU A 55 -0.44 0.42 6.50
N ASN A 56 -1.41 -0.05 7.28
CA ASN A 56 -1.16 -0.68 8.58
C ASN A 56 -0.30 -1.95 8.44
N ILE A 57 -0.44 -2.73 7.36
CA ILE A 57 0.41 -3.91 7.12
C ILE A 57 1.89 -3.50 7.09
N PHE A 58 2.23 -2.45 6.35
CA PHE A 58 3.60 -1.96 6.26
C PHE A 58 4.08 -1.32 7.57
N ILE A 59 3.22 -0.58 8.27
CA ILE A 59 3.55 0.00 9.57
C ILE A 59 3.88 -1.10 10.57
N GLU A 60 3.07 -2.15 10.68
CA GLU A 60 3.35 -3.26 11.60
C GLU A 60 4.67 -3.98 11.26
N GLU A 61 4.98 -4.17 9.97
CA GLU A 61 6.28 -4.72 9.56
C GLU A 61 7.47 -3.85 9.98
N THR A 62 7.34 -2.51 9.93
CA THR A 62 8.40 -1.64 10.45
C THR A 62 8.59 -1.80 11.96
N LYS A 63 7.52 -2.11 12.71
CA LYS A 63 7.58 -2.35 14.15
C LYS A 63 8.16 -3.71 14.47
N GLU A 64 7.81 -4.74 13.71
CA GLU A 64 8.33 -6.10 13.85
C GLU A 64 9.84 -6.13 13.55
N ASN A 65 10.29 -5.46 12.49
CA ASN A 65 11.72 -5.33 12.19
C ASN A 65 12.51 -4.56 13.26
N LYS A 66 11.85 -3.69 14.05
CA LYS A 66 12.47 -2.97 15.18
C LYS A 66 12.46 -3.76 16.49
N LYS A 67 11.68 -4.85 16.60
CA LYS A 67 11.62 -5.69 17.82
C LYS A 67 12.78 -6.69 17.94
N CYS A 68 13.56 -6.89 16.87
CA CYS A 68 14.67 -7.85 16.83
C CYS A 68 16.07 -7.21 16.79
N ASN A 69 16.20 -5.91 17.08
CA ASN A 69 17.49 -5.20 17.20
C ASN A 69 17.74 -4.77 18.64
#